data_AF-A0A7J7JTI2-F1
#
_entry.id   AF-A0A7J7JTI2-F1
#
_cell.length_a   1.000
_cell.length_b   1.000
_cell.length_c   1.000
_cell.angle_alpha   90.00
_cell.angle_beta   90.00
_cell.angle_gamma   90.00
#
_symmetry.space_group_name_H-M   'P 1'
#
loop_
_entity.id
_entity.type
_entity.pdbx_description
1 polymer ?
#
loop_
_entity_poly.entity_id
_entity_poly.type
_entity_poly.pdbx_seq_one_letter_code
_entity_poly.pdbx_strand_id
1 'polypeptide(L)'
;MNVLSCILGIYPHLEVYVRCFYRRAFIDVLRKKEDKAFWLSTILKPYPMIHQARLLQILFLPKTSFGVNFNAAIYDRFTNAALADLGNAFQLLFEYAKWSDDNIISVFDETIGTPALWSPPNISALLLNCSPIITEKVLISKAINNRFSEIVCISHHLLVASIRATRSIKPASDCIWSFMEKLNPSDRVYLASQLLNSLKNALFDMVDMGVEPITEVEAALEAISQFTENILNLALVSLRENRLSSGPGIHEVNKDTISKEPEFSPAIEE
;
A
#
# COMPACT_ATOMS: atom_id res chain seq x y z
N MET A 1 37.05 -4.53 6.98
CA MET A 1 36.20 -4.11 5.83
C MET A 1 34.78 -4.55 6.13
N ASN A 2 33.82 -3.62 6.19
CA ASN A 2 32.44 -3.93 6.58
C ASN A 2 31.56 -4.00 5.33
N VAL A 3 31.11 -5.20 4.95
CA VAL A 3 30.22 -5.41 3.78
C VAL A 3 28.93 -4.60 3.88
N LEU A 4 28.46 -4.32 5.11
CA LEU A 4 27.26 -3.55 5.36
C LEU A 4 27.45 -2.05 5.12
N SER A 5 28.68 -1.56 5.00
CA SER A 5 28.97 -0.15 4.73
C SER A 5 29.06 0.16 3.22
N CYS A 6 29.10 -0.87 2.37
CA CYS A 6 29.27 -0.74 0.93
C CYS A 6 27.94 -0.88 0.18
N ILE A 7 27.95 -0.49 -1.10
CA ILE A 7 26.84 -0.77 -2.03
C ILE A 7 26.77 -2.29 -2.26
N LEU A 8 25.54 -2.82 -2.35
CA LEU A 8 25.31 -4.23 -2.64
C LEU A 8 25.83 -4.61 -4.02
N GLY A 9 26.42 -5.80 -4.13
CA GLY A 9 27.04 -6.30 -5.34
C GLY A 9 28.51 -5.92 -5.50
N ILE A 10 29.08 -5.05 -4.65
CA ILE A 10 30.52 -4.71 -4.71
C ILE A 10 31.38 -5.90 -4.24
N TYR A 11 30.96 -6.60 -3.18
CA TYR A 11 31.73 -7.71 -2.61
C TYR A 11 30.93 -9.02 -2.66
N PRO A 12 30.63 -9.53 -3.86
CA PRO A 12 29.65 -10.60 -4.03
C PRO A 12 30.01 -11.90 -3.31
N HIS A 13 31.29 -12.27 -3.29
CA HIS A 13 31.76 -13.44 -2.55
C HIS A 13 31.55 -13.30 -1.04
N LEU A 14 31.80 -12.12 -0.49
CA LEU A 14 31.62 -11.84 0.93
C LEU A 14 30.13 -11.78 1.29
N GLU A 15 29.30 -11.16 0.46
CA GLU A 15 27.84 -11.14 0.62
C GLU A 15 27.25 -12.56 0.62
N VAL A 16 27.68 -13.41 -0.32
CA VAL A 16 27.26 -14.82 -0.37
C VAL A 16 27.76 -15.58 0.85
N TYR A 17 28.99 -15.34 1.31
CA TYR A 17 29.51 -15.94 2.52
C TYR A 17 28.66 -15.55 3.75
N VAL A 18 28.39 -14.26 3.93
CA VAL A 18 27.56 -13.73 5.02
C VAL A 18 26.15 -14.31 4.97
N ARG A 19 25.52 -14.34 3.79
CA ARG A 19 24.22 -14.97 3.57
C ARG A 19 24.24 -16.43 4.00
N CYS A 20 25.19 -17.22 3.48
CA CYS A 20 25.29 -18.64 3.76
C CYS A 20 25.53 -18.89 5.25
N PHE A 21 26.41 -18.12 5.89
CA PHE A 21 26.70 -18.25 7.31
C PHE A 21 25.44 -18.05 8.14
N TYR A 22 24.77 -16.90 8.01
CA TYR A 22 23.59 -16.62 8.84
C TYR A 22 22.40 -17.51 8.49
N ARG A 23 22.09 -17.69 7.19
CA ARG A 23 20.94 -18.50 6.80
C ARG A 23 21.10 -19.95 7.19
N ARG A 24 22.25 -20.57 6.90
CA ARG A 24 22.47 -21.99 7.19
C ARG A 24 22.73 -22.27 8.67
N ALA A 25 23.26 -21.33 9.44
CA ALA A 25 23.49 -21.55 10.86
C ALA A 25 22.23 -21.30 11.69
N PHE A 26 21.42 -20.29 11.34
CA PHE A 26 20.38 -19.79 12.24
C PHE A 26 18.97 -19.73 11.64
N ILE A 27 18.78 -19.68 10.32
CA ILE A 27 17.44 -19.41 9.75
C ILE A 27 16.84 -20.62 9.06
N ASP A 28 17.55 -21.21 8.10
CA ASP A 28 17.03 -22.28 7.24
C ASP A 28 16.90 -23.62 7.98
N VAL A 29 17.66 -23.83 9.06
CA VAL A 29 17.63 -25.07 9.87
C VAL A 29 16.39 -25.14 10.76
N LEU A 30 15.83 -23.98 11.10
CA LEU A 30 14.73 -23.89 12.05
C LEU A 30 13.39 -24.16 11.36
N ARG A 31 12.47 -24.82 12.06
CA ARG A 31 11.13 -25.14 11.54
C ARG A 31 10.06 -24.18 12.05
N LYS A 32 10.15 -23.76 13.30
CA LYS A 32 9.18 -22.85 13.92
C LYS A 32 9.42 -21.41 13.50
N LYS A 33 8.33 -20.67 13.24
CA LYS A 33 8.41 -19.26 12.83
C LYS A 33 8.92 -18.39 13.97
N GLU A 34 8.55 -18.72 15.20
CA GLU A 34 8.96 -18.05 16.43
C GLU A 34 10.49 -18.11 16.59
N ASP A 35 11.08 -19.28 16.41
CA ASP A 35 12.53 -19.47 16.52
C ASP A 35 13.27 -18.71 15.41
N LYS A 36 12.77 -18.77 14.16
CA LYS A 36 13.32 -17.98 13.04
C LYS A 36 13.28 -16.49 13.32
N ALA A 37 12.15 -16.00 13.82
CA ALA A 37 11.95 -14.60 14.13
C ALA A 37 12.86 -14.12 15.27
N PHE A 38 13.01 -14.94 16.33
CA PHE A 38 13.94 -14.69 17.41
C PHE A 38 15.38 -14.53 16.90
N TRP A 39 15.85 -15.47 16.09
CA TRP A 39 17.22 -15.43 15.56
C TRP A 39 17.42 -14.30 14.55
N LEU A 40 16.47 -14.08 13.65
CA LEU A 40 16.53 -12.98 12.69
C LEU A 40 16.61 -11.64 13.41
N SER A 41 15.75 -11.41 14.41
CA SER A 41 15.80 -10.21 15.24
C SER A 41 17.12 -10.10 16.01
N THR A 42 17.64 -11.21 16.55
CA THR A 42 18.91 -11.22 17.30
C THR A 42 20.10 -10.89 16.42
N ILE A 43 20.10 -11.34 15.17
CA ILE A 43 21.14 -11.04 14.19
C ILE A 43 21.12 -9.56 13.81
N LEU A 44 19.94 -8.95 13.65
CA LEU A 44 19.79 -7.56 13.20
C LEU A 44 20.02 -6.54 14.32
N LYS A 45 19.54 -6.81 15.54
CA LYS A 45 19.51 -5.86 16.66
C LYS A 45 20.83 -5.13 16.99
N PRO A 46 22.03 -5.75 16.85
CA PRO A 46 23.29 -5.07 17.14
C PRO A 46 23.65 -3.95 16.14
N TYR A 47 23.02 -3.92 14.98
CA TYR A 47 23.37 -3.02 13.88
C TYR A 47 22.47 -1.78 13.85
N PRO A 48 22.96 -0.61 13.38
CA PRO A 48 22.10 0.54 13.12
C PRO A 48 21.11 0.23 11.98
N MET A 49 19.99 0.98 11.92
CA MET A 49 18.86 0.74 11.01
C MET A 49 19.26 0.47 9.56
N ILE A 50 20.13 1.32 8.99
CA ILE A 50 20.63 1.21 7.61
C ILE A 50 21.32 -0.15 7.38
N HIS A 51 22.13 -0.59 8.34
CA HIS A 51 22.83 -1.88 8.26
C HIS A 51 21.88 -3.06 8.48
N GLN A 52 20.78 -2.90 9.23
CA GLN A 52 19.75 -3.93 9.35
C GLN A 52 19.06 -4.15 8.01
N ALA A 53 18.63 -3.09 7.34
CA ALA A 53 18.04 -3.13 6.00
C ALA A 53 19.00 -3.79 4.98
N ARG A 54 20.27 -3.38 4.96
CA ARG A 54 21.29 -3.99 4.10
C ARG A 54 21.53 -5.45 4.39
N LEU A 55 21.56 -5.84 5.67
CA LEU A 55 21.72 -7.24 6.04
C LEU A 55 20.50 -8.05 5.58
N LEU A 56 19.27 -7.55 5.76
CA LEU A 56 18.06 -8.20 5.22
C LEU A 56 18.14 -8.42 3.71
N GLN A 57 18.58 -7.40 2.96
CA GLN A 57 18.81 -7.52 1.53
C GLN A 57 19.85 -8.62 1.21
N ILE A 58 21.01 -8.62 1.89
CA ILE A 58 22.04 -9.65 1.74
C ILE A 58 21.51 -11.04 2.09
N LEU A 59 20.60 -11.18 3.06
CA LEU A 59 20.07 -12.49 3.43
C LEU A 59 19.01 -12.97 2.44
N PHE A 60 18.09 -12.11 2.04
CA PHE A 60 16.82 -12.56 1.42
C PHE A 60 16.57 -12.08 -0.01
N LEU A 61 17.34 -11.13 -0.56
CA LEU A 61 17.18 -10.80 -1.98
C LEU A 61 17.60 -11.96 -2.89
N PRO A 62 17.03 -12.05 -4.11
CA PRO A 62 17.47 -13.00 -5.12
C PRO A 62 18.97 -12.91 -5.36
N LYS A 63 19.60 -14.06 -5.61
CA LYS A 63 21.02 -14.13 -5.98
C LYS A 63 21.20 -14.44 -7.46
N THR A 64 22.22 -13.87 -8.08
CA THR A 64 22.79 -14.37 -9.32
C THR A 64 23.94 -15.33 -9.02
N SER A 65 24.56 -15.88 -10.06
CA SER A 65 25.84 -16.60 -9.97
C SER A 65 26.95 -15.75 -9.33
N PHE A 66 26.79 -14.43 -9.33
CA PHE A 66 27.77 -13.43 -8.91
C PHE A 66 27.32 -12.66 -7.67
N GLY A 67 26.46 -13.21 -6.79
CA GLY A 67 26.08 -12.54 -5.54
C GLY A 67 24.64 -12.03 -5.51
N VAL A 68 24.35 -11.02 -4.67
CA VAL A 68 23.00 -10.46 -4.54
C VAL A 68 22.63 -9.72 -5.83
N ASN A 69 21.46 -10.00 -6.40
CA ASN A 69 21.01 -9.35 -7.64
C ASN A 69 20.42 -7.96 -7.36
N PHE A 70 21.24 -7.01 -6.90
CA PHE A 70 20.74 -5.68 -6.58
C PHE A 70 20.32 -4.87 -7.82
N ASN A 71 21.01 -5.04 -8.95
CA ASN A 71 20.65 -4.33 -10.19
C ASN A 71 19.21 -4.60 -10.64
N ALA A 72 18.71 -5.82 -10.40
CA ALA A 72 17.33 -6.16 -10.71
C ALA A 72 16.29 -5.45 -9.80
N ALA A 73 16.70 -4.88 -8.67
CA ALA A 73 15.82 -4.05 -7.86
C ALA A 73 15.53 -2.68 -8.51
N ILE A 74 16.47 -2.19 -9.32
CA ILE A 74 16.44 -0.85 -9.94
C ILE A 74 15.95 -0.92 -11.38
N TYR A 75 16.61 -1.74 -12.20
CA TYR A 75 16.47 -1.71 -13.66
C TYR A 75 15.58 -2.83 -14.21
N ASP A 76 15.37 -3.87 -13.41
CA ASP A 76 14.56 -5.03 -13.78
C ASP A 76 13.35 -5.14 -12.85
N ARG A 77 12.51 -6.14 -13.12
CA ARG A 77 11.40 -6.51 -12.29
C ARG A 77 11.66 -7.88 -11.67
N PHE A 78 11.67 -7.94 -10.35
CA PHE A 78 11.66 -9.22 -9.66
C PHE A 78 10.32 -9.94 -9.89
N THR A 79 10.38 -11.26 -10.02
CA THR A 79 9.15 -12.06 -9.92
C THR A 79 8.64 -12.01 -8.49
N ASN A 80 7.33 -12.14 -8.30
CA ASN A 80 6.73 -12.19 -6.96
C ASN A 80 7.38 -13.28 -6.09
N ALA A 81 7.66 -14.45 -6.67
CA ALA A 81 8.33 -15.55 -5.99
C ALA A 81 9.76 -15.21 -5.54
N ALA A 82 10.46 -14.35 -6.27
CA ALA A 82 11.82 -13.94 -5.94
C ALA A 82 11.87 -13.03 -4.70
N LEU A 83 10.80 -12.26 -4.43
CA LEU A 83 10.70 -11.39 -3.26
C LEU A 83 10.01 -12.05 -2.05
N ALA A 84 9.49 -13.28 -2.21
CA ALA A 84 8.76 -13.99 -1.16
C ALA A 84 9.61 -14.18 0.12
N ASP A 85 10.89 -14.55 -0.02
CA ASP A 85 11.81 -14.72 1.10
C ASP A 85 11.99 -13.42 1.91
N LEU A 86 12.09 -12.28 1.23
CA LEU A 86 12.25 -10.98 1.86
C LEU A 86 10.95 -10.51 2.53
N GLY A 87 9.80 -10.66 1.86
CA GLY A 87 8.49 -10.35 2.45
C GLY A 87 8.19 -11.20 3.70
N ASN A 88 8.52 -12.50 3.65
CA ASN A 88 8.42 -13.39 4.80
C ASN A 88 9.34 -12.96 5.95
N ALA A 89 10.54 -12.43 5.66
CA ALA A 89 11.44 -11.92 6.70
C ALA A 89 10.82 -10.73 7.44
N PHE A 90 10.21 -9.77 6.72
CA PHE A 90 9.45 -8.68 7.34
C PHE A 90 8.28 -9.19 8.17
N GLN A 91 7.54 -10.19 7.68
CA GLN A 91 6.45 -10.80 8.43
C GLN A 91 6.93 -11.47 9.73
N LEU A 92 8.04 -12.21 9.68
CA LEU A 92 8.65 -12.83 10.87
C LEU A 92 9.03 -11.78 11.91
N LEU A 93 9.66 -10.68 11.49
CA LEU A 93 10.07 -9.60 12.38
C LEU A 93 8.87 -8.92 13.04
N PHE A 94 7.84 -8.61 12.26
CA PHE A 94 6.67 -7.90 12.77
C PHE A 94 5.76 -8.80 13.63
N GLU A 95 5.32 -9.94 13.10
CA GLU A 95 4.27 -10.74 13.73
C GLU A 95 4.80 -11.65 14.84
N TYR A 96 6.04 -12.13 14.74
CA TYR A 96 6.61 -13.13 15.65
C TYR A 96 7.70 -12.54 16.55
N ALA A 97 8.61 -11.70 16.02
CA ALA A 97 9.60 -11.01 16.85
C ALA A 97 9.04 -9.74 17.52
N LYS A 98 7.78 -9.39 17.25
CA LYS A 98 7.06 -8.26 17.87
C LYS A 98 7.78 -6.93 17.72
N TRP A 99 8.38 -6.69 16.55
CA TRP A 99 8.91 -5.37 16.23
C TRP A 99 7.78 -4.33 16.19
N SER A 100 8.08 -3.11 16.67
CA SER A 100 7.13 -2.01 16.62
C SER A 100 6.85 -1.56 15.18
N ASP A 101 5.74 -0.86 15.02
CA ASP A 101 5.37 -0.21 13.76
C ASP A 101 6.50 0.69 13.23
N ASP A 102 7.08 1.51 14.10
CA ASP A 102 8.18 2.41 13.71
C ASP A 102 9.41 1.65 13.24
N ASN A 103 9.78 0.56 13.90
CA ASN A 103 10.94 -0.24 13.53
C ASN A 103 10.73 -0.94 12.19
N ILE A 104 9.56 -1.56 11.98
CA ILE A 104 9.28 -2.27 10.73
C ILE A 104 9.19 -1.30 9.55
N ILE A 105 8.54 -0.15 9.73
CA ILE A 105 8.41 0.89 8.70
C ILE A 105 9.78 1.49 8.39
N SER A 106 10.59 1.78 9.40
CA SER A 106 11.93 2.37 9.21
C SER A 106 12.86 1.41 8.47
N VAL A 107 12.91 0.13 8.86
CA VAL A 107 13.73 -0.86 8.14
C VAL A 107 13.21 -1.09 6.72
N PHE A 108 11.89 -1.07 6.52
CA PHE A 108 11.30 -1.18 5.20
C PHE A 108 11.71 -0.02 4.30
N ASP A 109 11.57 1.23 4.78
CA ASP A 109 11.95 2.44 4.03
C ASP A 109 13.45 2.46 3.73
N GLU A 110 14.31 2.05 4.68
CA GLU A 110 15.75 1.89 4.43
C GLU A 110 16.05 0.78 3.40
N THR A 111 15.25 -0.29 3.36
CA THR A 111 15.42 -1.41 2.42
C THR A 111 15.09 -1.00 0.99
N ILE A 112 14.07 -0.17 0.79
CA ILE A 112 13.71 0.34 -0.55
C ILE A 112 14.51 1.60 -0.94
N GLY A 113 15.12 2.27 0.04
CA GLY A 113 15.85 3.52 -0.13
C GLY A 113 17.37 3.39 -0.26
N THR A 114 17.96 2.22 0.02
CA THR A 114 19.43 2.07 0.02
C THR A 114 19.96 0.98 -0.92
N PRO A 115 21.11 1.23 -1.60
CA PRO A 115 21.73 2.53 -1.94
C PRO A 115 21.11 3.23 -3.17
N ALA A 116 20.15 2.60 -3.85
CA ALA A 116 19.43 3.16 -5.00
C ALA A 116 17.93 2.89 -4.85
N LEU A 117 17.10 3.83 -5.32
CA LEU A 117 15.64 3.77 -5.22
C LEU A 117 15.12 2.56 -6.00
N TRP A 118 14.39 1.68 -5.31
CA TRP A 118 13.71 0.56 -5.95
C TRP A 118 12.64 1.04 -6.93
N SER A 119 12.41 0.26 -7.98
CA SER A 119 11.31 0.55 -8.91
C SER A 119 9.94 0.34 -8.22
N PRO A 120 8.92 1.17 -8.52
CA PRO A 120 7.58 0.99 -7.94
C PRO A 120 6.98 -0.42 -8.10
N PRO A 121 7.14 -1.12 -9.25
CA PRO A 121 6.73 -2.51 -9.37
C PRO A 121 7.36 -3.44 -8.32
N ASN A 122 8.66 -3.27 -8.03
CA ASN A 122 9.37 -4.09 -7.06
C ASN A 122 8.96 -3.76 -5.62
N ILE A 123 8.71 -2.49 -5.31
CA ILE A 123 8.18 -2.07 -4.00
C ILE A 123 6.81 -2.71 -3.76
N SER A 124 5.91 -2.61 -4.74
CA SER A 124 4.57 -3.20 -4.62
C SER A 124 4.59 -4.73 -4.59
N ALA A 125 5.47 -5.37 -5.36
CA ALA A 125 5.67 -6.82 -5.28
C ALA A 125 6.20 -7.27 -3.91
N LEU A 126 7.10 -6.49 -3.30
CA LEU A 126 7.56 -6.75 -1.93
C LEU A 126 6.43 -6.58 -0.91
N LEU A 127 5.65 -5.51 -1.00
CA LEU A 127 4.48 -5.27 -0.13
C LEU A 127 3.43 -6.39 -0.26
N LEU A 128 3.21 -6.91 -1.47
CA LEU A 128 2.30 -8.05 -1.68
C LEU A 128 2.78 -9.33 -0.99
N ASN A 129 4.10 -9.53 -0.90
CA ASN A 129 4.71 -10.65 -0.18
C ASN A 129 4.86 -10.41 1.33
N CYS A 130 4.66 -9.16 1.79
CA CYS A 130 4.51 -8.85 3.20
C CYS A 130 3.08 -9.21 3.66
N SER A 131 2.80 -9.15 4.97
CA SER A 131 1.41 -9.27 5.40
C SER A 131 0.62 -7.99 5.09
N PRO A 132 -0.71 -8.08 4.84
CA PRO A 132 -1.56 -6.92 4.59
C PRO A 132 -1.44 -5.84 5.68
N ILE A 133 -1.19 -6.27 6.92
CA ILE A 133 -1.00 -5.40 8.07
C ILE A 133 0.26 -4.52 7.90
N ILE A 134 1.39 -5.10 7.46
CA ILE A 134 2.61 -4.33 7.21
C ILE A 134 2.39 -3.37 6.05
N THR A 135 1.76 -3.83 4.97
CA THR A 135 1.49 -3.02 3.79
C THR A 135 0.64 -1.81 4.13
N GLU A 136 -0.44 -2.00 4.89
CA GLU A 136 -1.28 -0.93 5.39
C GLU A 136 -0.49 0.06 6.25
N LYS A 137 0.35 -0.40 7.18
CA LYS A 137 1.18 0.46 8.04
C LYS A 137 2.15 1.31 7.23
N VAL A 138 2.78 0.74 6.21
CA VAL A 138 3.66 1.47 5.29
C VAL A 138 2.85 2.56 4.57
N LEU A 139 1.68 2.24 4.01
CA LEU A 139 0.83 3.21 3.32
C LEU A 139 0.34 4.33 4.26
N ILE A 140 -0.06 4.00 5.49
CA ILE A 140 -0.42 4.99 6.52
C ILE A 140 0.75 5.92 6.82
N SER A 141 1.96 5.39 7.01
CA SER A 141 3.15 6.21 7.22
C SER A 141 3.42 7.15 6.03
N LYS A 142 3.26 6.68 4.79
CA LYS A 142 3.36 7.56 3.61
C LYS A 142 2.30 8.65 3.64
N ALA A 143 1.07 8.34 4.04
CA ALA A 143 -0.04 9.29 4.10
C ALA A 143 0.19 10.37 5.16
N ILE A 144 0.64 10.00 6.36
CA ILE A 144 1.02 10.94 7.44
C ILE A 144 2.11 11.92 6.96
N ASN A 145 3.01 11.45 6.09
CA ASN A 145 4.06 12.27 5.49
C ASN A 145 3.61 13.03 4.22
N ASN A 146 2.31 13.08 3.91
CA ASN A 146 1.72 13.72 2.73
C ASN A 146 2.24 13.21 1.37
N ARG A 147 2.71 11.95 1.32
CA ARG A 147 3.27 11.32 0.10
C ARG A 147 2.18 10.66 -0.74
N PHE A 148 1.09 11.35 -1.03
CA PHE A 148 -0.07 10.77 -1.72
C PHE A 148 0.22 10.33 -3.16
N SER A 149 1.11 11.03 -3.88
CA SER A 149 1.53 10.61 -5.22
C SER A 149 2.26 9.25 -5.21
N GLU A 150 3.12 9.04 -4.21
CA GLU A 150 3.81 7.76 -3.98
C GLU A 150 2.79 6.66 -3.67
N ILE A 151 1.79 6.95 -2.83
CA ILE A 151 0.71 6.00 -2.49
C ILE A 151 -0.08 5.59 -3.71
N VAL A 152 -0.48 6.54 -4.57
CA VAL A 152 -1.20 6.23 -5.81
C VAL A 152 -0.37 5.33 -6.72
N CYS A 153 0.92 5.66 -6.89
CA CYS A 153 1.84 4.87 -7.71
C CYS A 153 2.02 3.45 -7.16
N ILE A 154 2.25 3.29 -5.85
CA ILE A 154 2.39 1.99 -5.19
C ILE A 154 1.08 1.19 -5.29
N SER A 155 -0.07 1.84 -5.04
CA SER A 155 -1.40 1.20 -5.07
C SER A 155 -1.73 0.67 -6.46
N HIS A 156 -1.44 1.46 -7.50
CA HIS A 156 -1.55 1.02 -8.88
C HIS A 156 -0.75 -0.27 -9.09
N HIS A 157 0.55 -0.24 -8.82
CA HIS A 157 1.43 -1.38 -9.04
C HIS A 157 1.08 -2.59 -8.15
N LEU A 158 0.47 -2.37 -6.98
CA LEU A 158 0.03 -3.43 -6.07
C LEU A 158 -1.15 -4.20 -6.68
N LEU A 159 -2.11 -3.51 -7.29
CA LEU A 159 -3.23 -4.15 -8.00
C LEU A 159 -2.72 -5.00 -9.16
N VAL A 160 -1.84 -4.44 -10.00
CA VAL A 160 -1.27 -5.18 -11.14
C VAL A 160 -0.37 -6.33 -10.68
N ALA A 161 0.36 -6.18 -9.57
CA ALA A 161 1.17 -7.26 -8.98
C ALA A 161 0.29 -8.38 -8.43
N SER A 162 -0.84 -8.07 -7.80
CA SER A 162 -1.81 -9.04 -7.28
C SER A 162 -2.35 -9.94 -8.38
N ILE A 163 -2.78 -9.37 -9.50
CA ILE A 163 -3.34 -10.17 -10.60
C ILE A 163 -2.28 -11.10 -11.20
N ARG A 164 -1.03 -10.65 -11.32
CA ARG A 164 0.07 -11.51 -11.78
C ARG A 164 0.41 -12.62 -10.76
N ALA A 165 0.24 -12.38 -9.47
CA ALA A 165 0.53 -13.35 -8.40
C ALA A 165 -0.59 -14.39 -8.21
N THR A 166 -1.83 -13.92 -8.09
CA THR A 166 -2.98 -14.70 -7.59
C THR A 166 -4.08 -14.87 -8.64
N ARG A 167 -3.95 -14.24 -9.81
CA ARG A 167 -5.03 -14.11 -10.82
C ARG A 167 -6.28 -13.43 -10.29
N SER A 168 -6.15 -12.63 -9.23
CA SER A 168 -7.25 -11.84 -8.67
C SER A 168 -6.73 -10.51 -8.14
N ILE A 169 -7.50 -9.46 -8.36
CA ILE A 169 -7.22 -8.15 -7.80
C ILE A 169 -7.61 -8.02 -6.33
N LYS A 170 -8.55 -8.88 -5.88
CA LYS A 170 -9.24 -8.76 -4.60
C LYS A 170 -8.32 -8.58 -3.38
N PRO A 171 -7.22 -9.35 -3.21
CA PRO A 171 -6.36 -9.19 -2.05
C PRO A 171 -5.72 -7.80 -1.95
N ALA A 172 -5.30 -7.23 -3.09
CA ALA A 172 -4.72 -5.89 -3.13
C ALA A 172 -5.79 -4.81 -2.96
N SER A 173 -6.96 -4.95 -3.59
CA SER A 173 -8.03 -3.96 -3.46
C SER A 173 -8.61 -3.93 -2.06
N ASP A 174 -8.81 -5.08 -1.41
CA ASP A 174 -9.26 -5.16 -0.01
C ASP A 174 -8.24 -4.49 0.94
N CYS A 175 -6.93 -4.70 0.70
CA CYS A 175 -5.86 -4.06 1.48
C CYS A 175 -5.83 -2.54 1.29
N ILE A 176 -5.89 -2.07 0.03
CA ILE A 176 -5.93 -0.64 -0.29
C ILE A 176 -7.18 0.02 0.31
N TRP A 177 -8.31 -0.68 0.28
CA TRP A 177 -9.55 -0.16 0.85
C TRP A 177 -9.51 -0.07 2.38
N SER A 178 -9.02 -1.11 3.06
CA SER A 178 -8.78 -1.08 4.51
C SER A 178 -7.92 0.12 4.92
N PHE A 179 -6.85 0.40 4.16
CA PHE A 179 -6.04 1.60 4.34
C PHE A 179 -6.85 2.89 4.14
N MET A 180 -7.58 3.00 3.03
CA MET A 180 -8.38 4.18 2.68
C MET A 180 -9.49 4.47 3.70
N GLU A 181 -10.03 3.44 4.36
CA GLU A 181 -11.01 3.57 5.44
C GLU A 181 -10.46 4.28 6.68
N LYS A 182 -9.14 4.23 6.89
CA LYS A 182 -8.45 4.91 8.00
C LYS A 182 -8.12 6.36 7.71
N LEU A 183 -8.33 6.82 6.48
CA LEU A 183 -8.11 8.21 6.08
C LEU A 183 -9.35 9.07 6.29
N ASN A 184 -9.11 10.39 6.35
CA ASN A 184 -10.17 11.39 6.32
C ASN A 184 -10.99 11.29 5.02
N PRO A 185 -12.30 11.63 5.03
CA PRO A 185 -13.15 11.50 3.85
C PRO A 185 -12.65 12.25 2.61
N SER A 186 -12.07 13.44 2.78
CA SER A 186 -11.47 14.21 1.68
C SER A 186 -10.33 13.47 0.99
N ASP A 187 -9.43 12.90 1.79
CA ASP A 187 -8.21 12.22 1.33
C ASP A 187 -8.57 10.88 0.68
N ARG A 188 -9.60 10.21 1.20
CA ARG A 188 -10.18 9.00 0.63
C ARG A 188 -10.70 9.25 -0.79
N VAL A 189 -11.54 10.28 -0.96
CA VAL A 189 -12.10 10.62 -2.29
C VAL A 189 -10.99 11.04 -3.25
N TYR A 190 -10.03 11.85 -2.79
CA TYR A 190 -8.88 12.25 -3.58
C TYR A 190 -8.07 11.04 -4.06
N LEU A 191 -7.65 10.15 -3.16
CA LEU A 191 -6.84 8.98 -3.49
C LEU A 191 -7.59 8.01 -4.41
N ALA A 192 -8.87 7.73 -4.14
CA ALA A 192 -9.68 6.87 -5.00
C ALA A 192 -9.80 7.43 -6.42
N SER A 193 -9.99 8.75 -6.55
CA SER A 193 -10.07 9.42 -7.86
C SER A 193 -8.73 9.38 -8.61
N GLN A 194 -7.62 9.65 -7.92
CA GLN A 194 -6.28 9.61 -8.52
C GLN A 194 -5.89 8.21 -8.94
N LEU A 195 -6.20 7.20 -8.13
CA LEU A 195 -5.95 5.79 -8.46
C LEU A 195 -6.77 5.35 -9.67
N LEU A 196 -8.06 5.71 -9.72
CA LEU A 196 -8.91 5.43 -10.87
C LEU A 196 -8.38 6.08 -12.16
N ASN A 197 -7.94 7.33 -12.09
CA ASN A 197 -7.34 8.02 -13.24
C ASN A 197 -6.02 7.37 -13.67
N SER A 198 -5.17 6.98 -12.71
CA SER A 198 -3.92 6.27 -12.99
C SER A 198 -4.16 4.93 -13.70
N LEU A 199 -5.17 4.17 -13.28
CA LEU A 199 -5.55 2.91 -13.92
C LEU A 199 -6.12 3.13 -15.33
N LYS A 200 -6.97 4.14 -15.52
CA LYS A 200 -7.49 4.51 -16.85
C LYS A 200 -6.38 4.91 -17.80
N ASN A 201 -5.45 5.75 -17.36
CA ASN A 201 -4.33 6.19 -18.19
C ASN A 201 -3.46 5.00 -18.61
N ALA A 202 -3.12 4.11 -17.67
CA ALA A 202 -2.37 2.91 -18.02
C ALA A 202 -3.14 2.01 -18.99
N LEU A 203 -4.47 1.88 -18.86
CA LEU A 203 -5.28 1.14 -19.83
C LEU A 203 -5.20 1.78 -21.23
N PHE A 204 -5.31 3.10 -21.34
CA PHE A 204 -5.15 3.80 -22.62
C PHE A 204 -3.75 3.60 -23.19
N ASP A 205 -2.70 3.76 -22.38
CA ASP A 205 -1.31 3.54 -22.79
C ASP A 205 -1.11 2.11 -23.31
N MET A 206 -1.66 1.11 -22.62
CA MET A 206 -1.59 -0.31 -23.02
C MET A 206 -2.29 -0.56 -24.37
N VAL A 207 -3.46 0.05 -24.57
CA VAL A 207 -4.24 -0.08 -25.82
C VAL A 207 -3.54 0.62 -26.98
N ASP A 208 -3.04 1.83 -26.76
CA ASP A 208 -2.38 2.65 -27.78
C ASP A 208 -1.04 2.05 -28.23
N MET A 209 -0.29 1.44 -27.30
CA MET A 209 0.97 0.77 -27.62
C MET A 209 0.78 -0.59 -28.30
N GLY A 210 -0.39 -1.24 -28.17
CA GLY A 210 -0.72 -2.51 -28.84
C GLY A 210 0.20 -3.71 -28.50
N VAL A 211 1.02 -3.60 -27.45
CA VAL A 211 2.13 -4.55 -27.15
C VAL A 211 1.97 -5.25 -25.78
N GLU A 212 0.99 -4.87 -24.97
CA GLU A 212 0.90 -5.35 -23.59
C GLU A 212 0.15 -6.70 -23.46
N PRO A 213 0.54 -7.57 -22.51
CA PRO A 213 -0.13 -8.86 -22.32
C PRO A 213 -1.60 -8.65 -21.99
N ILE A 214 -2.49 -9.44 -22.63
CA ILE A 214 -3.96 -9.44 -22.38
C ILE A 214 -4.29 -9.44 -20.88
N THR A 215 -3.48 -10.14 -20.08
CA THR A 215 -3.65 -10.23 -18.62
C THR A 215 -3.51 -8.90 -17.88
N GLU A 216 -2.76 -7.93 -18.41
CA GLU A 216 -2.60 -6.60 -17.80
C GLU A 216 -3.74 -5.66 -18.15
N VAL A 217 -4.29 -5.81 -19.36
CA VAL A 217 -5.49 -5.11 -19.82
C VAL A 217 -6.72 -5.59 -19.05
N GLU A 218 -6.91 -6.90 -18.94
CA GLU A 218 -7.98 -7.51 -18.13
C GLU A 218 -7.86 -7.09 -16.66
N ALA A 219 -6.64 -7.07 -16.13
CA ALA A 219 -6.34 -6.60 -14.78
C ALA A 219 -6.78 -5.15 -14.54
N ALA A 220 -6.42 -4.24 -15.45
CA ALA A 220 -6.79 -2.84 -15.34
C ALA A 220 -8.31 -2.65 -15.44
N LEU A 221 -8.99 -3.40 -16.32
CA LEU A 221 -10.45 -3.36 -16.43
C LEU A 221 -11.16 -3.86 -15.17
N GLU A 222 -10.70 -4.99 -14.59
CA GLU A 222 -11.24 -5.51 -13.33
C GLU A 222 -11.03 -4.51 -12.19
N ALA A 223 -9.85 -3.88 -12.14
CA ALA A 223 -9.55 -2.82 -11.18
C ALA A 223 -10.48 -1.63 -11.29
N ILE A 224 -10.63 -1.10 -12.52
CA ILE A 224 -11.50 0.03 -12.80
C ILE A 224 -12.94 -0.30 -12.40
N SER A 225 -13.43 -1.50 -12.73
CA SER A 225 -14.78 -1.93 -12.38
C SER A 225 -14.99 -1.96 -10.87
N GLN A 226 -14.11 -2.63 -10.12
CA GLN A 226 -14.24 -2.76 -8.66
C GLN A 226 -14.12 -1.41 -7.94
N PHE A 227 -13.16 -0.56 -8.31
CA PHE A 227 -13.01 0.76 -7.70
C PHE A 227 -14.18 1.69 -8.05
N THR A 228 -14.73 1.60 -9.25
CA THR A 228 -15.92 2.38 -9.64
C THR A 228 -17.13 1.99 -8.79
N GLU A 229 -17.37 0.69 -8.60
CA GLU A 229 -18.45 0.20 -7.73
C GLU A 229 -18.30 0.70 -6.29
N ASN A 230 -17.09 0.62 -5.74
CA ASN A 230 -16.81 1.08 -4.37
C ASN A 230 -16.97 2.60 -4.21
N ILE A 231 -16.51 3.40 -5.17
CA ILE A 231 -16.69 4.86 -5.17
C ILE A 231 -18.19 5.21 -5.26
N LEU A 232 -18.95 4.52 -6.11
CA LEU A 232 -20.40 4.73 -6.22
C LEU A 232 -21.11 4.40 -4.90
N ASN A 233 -20.73 3.30 -4.25
CA ASN A 233 -21.29 2.93 -2.94
C ASN A 233 -21.00 4.01 -1.88
N LEU A 234 -19.77 4.55 -1.83
CA LEU A 234 -19.46 5.68 -0.94
C LEU A 234 -20.30 6.92 -1.24
N ALA A 235 -20.44 7.27 -2.52
CA ALA A 235 -21.24 8.42 -2.95
C ALA A 235 -22.72 8.24 -2.53
N LEU A 236 -23.28 7.03 -2.72
CA LEU A 236 -24.65 6.72 -2.31
C LEU A 236 -24.85 6.78 -0.79
N VAL A 237 -23.88 6.30 0.00
CA VAL A 237 -23.93 6.41 1.48
C VAL A 237 -23.91 7.89 1.89
N SER A 238 -23.00 8.69 1.34
CA SER A 238 -22.92 10.12 1.66
C SER A 238 -24.19 10.90 1.28
N LEU A 239 -24.85 10.54 0.17
CA LEU A 239 -26.13 11.14 -0.24
C LEU A 239 -27.27 10.74 0.71
N ARG A 240 -27.27 9.52 1.25
CA ARG A 240 -28.27 9.07 2.23
C ARG A 240 -28.08 9.79 3.56
N GLU A 241 -26.85 9.93 4.04
CA GLU A 241 -26.51 10.65 5.27
C GLU A 241 -26.87 12.15 5.18
N ASN A 242 -26.62 12.77 4.03
CA ASN A 242 -27.03 14.15 3.77
C ASN A 242 -28.55 14.33 3.72
N ARG A 243 -29.32 13.37 3.19
CA ARG A 243 -30.80 13.41 3.20
C ARG A 243 -31.39 13.21 4.59
N LEU A 244 -30.74 12.42 5.44
CA LEU A 244 -31.18 12.19 6.83
C LEU A 244 -30.87 13.39 7.74
N SER A 245 -29.77 14.11 7.48
CA SER A 245 -29.40 15.35 8.18
C SER A 245 -30.15 16.59 7.65
N SER A 246 -30.82 16.51 6.50
CA SER A 246 -31.65 17.58 5.91
C SER A 246 -33.16 17.27 5.93
N GLY A 247 -33.62 16.37 6.80
CA GLY A 247 -35.04 16.11 7.04
C GLY A 247 -35.79 17.37 7.53
N PRO A 248 -37.08 17.53 7.17
CA PRO A 248 -37.75 18.82 7.11
C PRO A 248 -37.87 19.46 8.49
N GLY A 249 -37.44 20.72 8.60
CA GLY A 249 -37.89 21.59 9.67
C GLY A 249 -39.41 21.62 9.65
N ILE A 250 -40.02 20.97 10.63
CA ILE A 250 -41.43 21.13 10.93
C ILE A 250 -41.56 22.58 11.42
N HIS A 251 -41.82 23.51 10.50
CA HIS A 251 -42.53 24.71 10.89
C HIS A 251 -43.91 24.24 11.35
N GLU A 252 -44.09 24.14 12.67
CA GLU A 252 -45.40 24.19 13.28
C GLU A 252 -46.08 25.47 12.78
N VAL A 253 -46.89 25.31 11.74
CA VAL A 253 -47.88 26.29 11.35
C VAL A 253 -48.87 26.31 12.50
N ASN A 254 -48.73 27.34 13.34
CA ASN A 254 -49.61 27.63 14.44
C ASN A 254 -51.04 27.78 13.90
N LYS A 255 -51.85 26.73 14.06
CA LYS A 255 -53.27 26.71 13.71
C LYS A 255 -54.06 27.39 14.83
N ASP A 256 -53.92 28.70 14.95
CA ASP A 256 -54.80 29.52 15.79
C ASP A 256 -54.94 30.91 15.19
N THR A 257 -55.56 31.01 14.01
CA THR A 257 -56.28 32.23 13.60
C THR A 257 -57.14 31.97 12.36
N ILE A 258 -58.31 31.37 12.56
CA ILE A 258 -59.46 31.62 11.68
C ILE A 258 -60.64 31.92 12.59
N SER A 259 -60.94 33.21 12.77
CA SER A 259 -62.29 33.77 12.61
C SER A 259 -62.33 35.19 13.19
N LYS A 260 -62.39 36.19 12.30
CA LYS A 260 -63.38 37.27 12.36
C LYS A 260 -63.39 38.03 11.03
N GLU A 261 -64.61 38.13 10.51
CA GLU A 261 -65.03 38.78 9.27
C GLU A 261 -64.81 40.31 9.25
N PRO A 262 -64.92 40.95 8.07
CA PRO A 262 -64.51 42.33 7.84
C PRO A 262 -65.63 43.32 8.16
N GLU A 263 -65.28 44.46 8.75
CA GLU A 263 -66.15 45.66 8.77
C GLU A 263 -65.60 46.72 7.81
N PHE A 264 -66.55 47.31 7.07
CA PHE A 264 -66.38 48.22 5.95
C PHE A 264 -66.31 49.69 6.41
N SER A 265 -65.34 50.43 5.83
CA SER A 265 -65.37 51.88 5.44
C SER A 265 -65.51 53.00 6.50
N PRO A 266 -65.24 54.29 6.16
CA PRO A 266 -64.71 54.86 4.91
C PRO A 266 -63.55 55.88 5.09
N ALA A 267 -63.11 56.39 3.93
CA ALA A 267 -62.12 57.45 3.67
C ALA A 267 -62.25 58.73 4.51
N ILE A 268 -61.14 59.47 4.62
CA ILE A 268 -61.06 60.94 4.47
C ILE A 268 -59.65 61.29 3.96
N GLU A 269 -59.65 62.18 2.96
CA GLU A 269 -58.54 62.92 2.37
C GLU A 269 -57.87 63.87 3.38
N GLU A 270 -56.54 63.93 3.37
CA GLU A 270 -55.70 65.13 3.11
C GLU A 270 -54.22 64.79 3.26
#